data_AF-A0A2M8TWE6-F1
#
_entry.id   AF-A0A2M8TWE6-F1
#
_cell.length_a   1.000
_cell.length_b   1.000
_cell.length_c   1.000
_cell.angle_alpha   90.00
_cell.angle_beta   90.00
_cell.angle_gamma   90.00
#
_symmetry.space_group_name_H-M   'P 1'
#
loop_
_entity.id
_entity.type
_entity.pdbx_description
1 polymer ?
#
loop_
_entity_poly.entity_id
_entity_poly.type
_entity_poly.pdbx_seq_one_letter_code
_entity_poly.pdbx_strand_id
1 'polypeptide(L)' 'MDKYTLQKSSTMLNGWVLTDTEHGIVVTFEEGLFNDTQKVTVLEDVPQPSPTELACIMGELADWAIEHHPDKLF' A
#
# COMPACT_ATOMS: atom_id res chain seq x y z
N MET A 1 -12.21 8.68 8.84
CA MET A 1 -11.63 7.47 8.22
C MET A 1 -10.14 7.61 8.36
N ASP A 2 -9.45 6.53 8.70
CA ASP A 2 -7.99 6.53 8.74
C ASP A 2 -7.45 6.62 7.31
N LYS A 3 -6.44 7.48 7.10
CA LYS A 3 -5.80 7.67 5.78
C LYS A 3 -5.30 6.33 5.23
N TYR A 4 -4.65 5.55 6.10
CA TYR A 4 -4.05 4.26 5.75
C TYR A 4 -4.77 3.10 6.41
N THR A 5 -4.90 2.01 5.67
CA THR A 5 -5.42 0.74 6.21
C THR A 5 -4.58 -0.43 5.72
N LEU A 6 -4.28 -1.37 6.61
CA LEU A 6 -3.63 -2.64 6.29
C LEU A 6 -4.60 -3.79 6.58
N GLN A 7 -4.87 -4.62 5.58
CA GLN A 7 -5.84 -5.72 5.68
C GLN A 7 -5.25 -6.99 5.09
N LYS A 8 -5.64 -8.15 5.64
CA LYS A 8 -5.24 -9.43 5.06
C LYS A 8 -5.92 -9.63 3.71
N SER A 9 -5.15 -10.03 2.70
CA SER A 9 -5.70 -10.32 1.38
C SER A 9 -6.63 -11.52 1.41
N SER A 10 -7.76 -11.40 0.73
CA SER A 10 -8.72 -12.50 0.53
C SER A 10 -8.41 -13.36 -0.70
N THR A 11 -7.56 -12.87 -1.60
CA THR A 11 -7.21 -13.52 -2.87
C THR A 11 -5.78 -14.04 -2.91
N MET A 12 -4.89 -13.51 -2.07
CA MET A 12 -3.49 -13.89 -2.00
C MET A 12 -3.21 -14.65 -0.70
N LEU A 13 -2.68 -15.86 -0.81
CA LEU A 13 -2.28 -16.66 0.35
C LEU A 13 -1.13 -15.93 1.07
N ASN A 14 -1.32 -15.60 2.34
CA ASN A 14 -0.38 -14.81 3.15
C ASN A 14 -0.05 -13.43 2.55
N GLY A 15 -0.96 -12.87 1.76
CA GLY A 15 -0.82 -11.51 1.25
C GLY A 15 -1.47 -10.47 2.15
N TRP A 16 -1.00 -9.24 2.00
CA TRP A 16 -1.53 -8.05 2.64
C TRP A 16 -1.95 -7.02 1.59
N VAL A 17 -2.95 -6.21 1.96
CA VAL A 17 -3.50 -5.12 1.16
C VAL A 17 -3.35 -3.84 1.99
N LEU A 18 -2.49 -2.95 1.53
CA LEU A 18 -2.22 -1.65 2.12
C LEU A 18 -2.89 -0.57 1.25
N THR A 19 -3.79 0.21 1.83
CA THR A 19 -4.59 1.18 1.09
C THR A 19 -4.38 2.59 1.63
N ASP A 20 -4.06 3.54 0.75
CA ASP A 20 -4.26 4.97 0.95
C ASP A 20 -5.66 5.36 0.47
N THR A 21 -6.52 5.73 1.41
CA THR A 21 -7.92 6.07 1.14
C THR A 21 -8.11 7.50 0.63
N GLU A 22 -7.14 8.39 0.82
CA GLU A 22 -7.20 9.78 0.33
C GLU A 22 -6.81 9.84 -1.14
N HIS A 23 -5.78 9.09 -1.53
CA HIS A 23 -5.24 9.07 -2.89
C HIS A 23 -5.71 7.87 -3.72
N GLY A 24 -6.52 6.97 -3.15
CA GLY A 24 -7.03 5.79 -3.84
C GLY A 24 -5.92 4.86 -4.34
N ILE A 25 -4.85 4.69 -3.56
CA ILE A 25 -3.75 3.79 -3.90
C ILE A 25 -3.89 2.51 -3.10
N VAL A 26 -3.84 1.38 -3.79
CA VAL A 26 -3.87 0.04 -3.21
C VAL A 26 -2.58 -0.68 -3.54
N VAL A 27 -1.85 -1.09 -2.51
CA VAL A 27 -0.62 -1.87 -2.61
C VAL A 27 -0.88 -3.27 -2.09
N THR A 28 -0.58 -4.28 -2.90
CA THR A 28 -0.67 -5.69 -2.49
C THR A 28 0.71 -6.32 -2.47
N PHE A 29 1.00 -7.14 -1.45
CA PHE A 29 2.30 -7.78 -1.26
C PHE A 29 2.19 -9.06 -0.42
N GLU A 30 3.21 -9.91 -0.48
CA GLU A 30 3.35 -11.09 0.38
C GLU A 30 3.98 -10.71 1.72
N GLU A 31 3.50 -11.32 2.81
CA GLU A 31 4.05 -11.12 4.15
C GLU A 31 5.57 -11.37 4.19
N GLY A 32 6.32 -10.39 4.70
CA GLY A 32 7.79 -10.43 4.79
C GLY A 32 8.53 -10.12 3.49
N LEU A 33 7.83 -9.88 2.38
CA LEU A 33 8.42 -9.68 1.05
C LEU A 33 7.89 -8.39 0.38
N PHE A 34 7.70 -7.33 1.17
CA PHE A 34 7.09 -6.08 0.69
C PHE A 34 7.80 -5.53 -0.55
N ASN A 35 9.13 -5.36 -0.49
CA ASN A 35 9.89 -4.75 -1.59
C ASN A 35 9.95 -5.63 -2.85
N ASP A 36 9.91 -6.95 -2.71
CA ASP A 36 10.02 -7.90 -3.81
C ASP A 36 8.69 -8.15 -4.52
N THR A 37 7.58 -8.05 -3.79
CA THR A 37 6.26 -8.48 -4.27
C THR A 37 5.21 -7.38 -4.36
N GLN A 38 5.54 -6.14 -3.97
CA GLN A 38 4.60 -5.02 -4.03
C GLN A 38 4.04 -4.81 -5.45
N LYS A 39 2.71 -4.69 -5.52
CA LYS A 39 1.99 -4.29 -6.70
C LYS A 39 1.10 -3.11 -6.36
N VAL A 40 1.37 -1.98 -7.01
CA VAL A 40 0.64 -0.73 -6.83
C VAL A 40 -0.48 -0.66 -7.85
N THR A 41 -1.69 -0.36 -7.37
CA THR A 41 -2.88 -0.10 -8.19
C THR A 41 -3.45 1.25 -7.79
N VAL A 42 -3.65 2.14 -8.75
CA VAL A 42 -4.37 3.40 -8.55
C VAL A 42 -5.81 3.18 -8.95
N LEU A 43 -6.77 3.48 -8.09
CA LEU A 43 -8.19 3.34 -8.38
C LEU A 43 -8.63 4.36 -9.44
N GLU A 44 -9.57 3.99 -10.31
CA GLU A 44 -10.01 4.85 -11.42
C GLU A 44 -10.89 6.03 -10.95
N ASP A 45 -11.47 5.93 -9.76
CA ASP A 45 -12.38 6.93 -9.18
C ASP A 45 -11.66 8.14 -8.56
N VAL A 46 -10.32 8.17 -8.58
CA VAL A 46 -9.50 9.26 -8.04
C VAL A 46 -8.68 9.94 -9.15
N PRO A 47 -8.34 11.24 -9.01
CA PRO A 47 -7.41 11.90 -9.92
C PRO A 47 -6.10 11.12 -10.00
N GLN A 48 -5.67 10.77 -11.22
CA GLN A 48 -4.41 10.05 -11.38
C GLN A 48 -3.23 10.97 -11.03
N PRO A 49 -2.43 10.62 -10.01
CA PRO A 49 -1.28 11.41 -9.63
C PRO A 49 -0.23 11.40 -10.75
N SER A 50 0.50 12.50 -10.89
CA SER A 50 1.72 12.50 -11.70
C SER A 50 2.74 11.48 -11.14
N PRO A 51 3.73 11.03 -11.92
CA PRO A 51 4.76 10.11 -11.43
C PRO A 51 5.48 10.61 -10.18
N THR A 52 5.68 11.93 -10.06
CA THR A 52 6.33 12.54 -8.90
C THR A 52 5.42 12.52 -7.67
N GLU A 53 4.13 12.84 -7.83
CA GLU A 53 3.16 12.77 -6.73
C GLU A 53 2.99 11.33 -6.26
N LEU A 54 2.88 10.38 -7.19
CA LEU A 54 2.78 8.96 -6.86
C LEU A 54 3.99 8.48 -6.03
N ALA A 55 5.20 8.92 -6.39
CA ALA A 55 6.41 8.58 -5.65
C ALA A 55 6.39 9.15 -4.22
N CYS A 56 5.93 10.39 -4.04
CA CYS A 56 5.77 10.99 -2.70
C CYS A 56 4.74 10.22 -1.86
N ILE A 57 3.56 9.95 -2.43
CA ILE A 57 2.49 9.24 -1.72
C ILE A 57 2.92 7.82 -1.33
N MET A 58 3.59 7.11 -2.24
CA MET A 58 4.14 5.79 -1.97
C MET A 58 5.18 5.82 -0.84
N GLY A 59 6.00 6.88 -0.77
CA GLY A 59 6.94 7.10 0.33
C GLY A 59 6.23 7.23 1.67
N GLU A 60 5.24 8.14 1.77
CA GLU A 60 4.46 8.34 3.00
C GLU A 60 3.72 7.06 3.44
N LEU A 61 3.15 6.33 2.48
CA LEU A 61 2.44 5.07 2.73
C LEU A 61 3.40 3.96 3.21
N ALA A 62 4.59 3.87 2.64
CA ALA A 62 5.61 2.92 3.08
C ALA A 62 6.13 3.27 4.48
N ASP A 63 6.41 4.55 4.75
CA ASP A 63 6.86 5.02 6.07
C ASP A 63 5.84 4.67 7.16
N TRP A 64 4.55 4.92 6.90
CA TRP A 64 3.48 4.54 7.83
C TRP A 64 3.44 3.03 8.09
N ALA A 65 3.58 2.23 7.03
CA ALA A 65 3.54 0.77 7.14
C ALA A 65 4.74 0.19 7.90
N ILE A 66 5.93 0.77 7.72
CA ILE A 66 7.14 0.42 8.48
C ILE A 66 6.99 0.77 9.96
N GLU A 67 6.39 1.93 10.26
CA GLU A 67 6.21 2.37 11.65
C GLU A 67 5.19 1.51 12.42
N HIS A 68 4.09 1.10 11.76
CA HIS A 68 2.96 0.45 12.43
C HIS A 68 2.94 -1.08 12.29
N HIS A 69 3.46 -1.61 11.18
CA HIS A 69 3.33 -3.02 10.82
C HIS A 69 4.64 -3.63 10.27
N PRO A 70 5.82 -3.37 10.89
CA PRO A 70 7.08 -3.88 10.36
C PRO A 70 7.12 -5.41 10.29
N ASP A 71 6.40 -6.10 11.19
CA ASP A 71 6.28 -7.57 11.24
C ASP A 71 5.53 -8.17 10.04
N LYS A 72 4.82 -7.33 9.27
CA LYS A 72 4.14 -7.74 8.04
C LYS A 72 4.97 -7.48 6.81
N LEU A 73 5.86 -6.48 6.88
CA LEU A 73 6.68 -6.04 5.75
C LEU A 73 7.96 -6.86 5.63
N PHE A 74 8.57 -7.27 6.75
CA PHE A 74 9.90 -7.90 6.83
C PHE A 74 9.94 -9.12 7.77
#